data_AF-A0A3M1ICV2-F1
#
_entry.id   AF-A0A3M1ICV2-F1
#
_cell.length_a   1.000
_cell.length_b   1.000
_cell.length_c   1.000
_cell.angle_alpha   90.00
_cell.angle_beta   90.00
_cell.angle_gamma   90.00
#
_symmetry.space_group_name_H-M   'P 1'
#
loop_
_entity.id
_entity.type
_entity.pdbx_description
1 polymer ?
#
loop_
_entity_poly.entity_id
_entity_poly.type
_entity_poly.pdbx_seq_one_letter_code
_entity_poly.pdbx_strand_id
1 'polypeptide(L)'
;MEPQATSSYTDDEEVGLGQPLRTLPAVQDTLAGVVGISLDAAVRTGVALAFGEIPTPSEAITAGKSWMLTITDSFLACTFSVRQYHFLLGIPYLCPMNFLAHLLLSYEEEELLIGNFLGDFVRNSELPKLSTGIQRGVQLHRHIDTYTDQHPSVSRGTRLLHVRHRKYAGVVLDIYFDYLLAKHWSRFGSGNLRTFTQDMYAIIGKFLPQFPSRIAKFVPNMIADDWLMKCTAYAGLEETFRRLRKRLSRPEFLDGVVANLQAQEEALEIVFLQFFPDLMQEVRAFSKAHN
;
A
#
# COMPACT_ATOMS: atom_id res chain seq x y z
N MET A 1 45.18 40.34 -45.09
CA MET A 1 45.19 39.16 -45.97
C MET A 1 43.89 38.43 -45.72
N GLU A 2 43.04 38.46 -46.74
CA GLU A 2 41.70 37.89 -46.80
C GLU A 2 41.66 36.36 -46.63
N PRO A 3 40.47 35.83 -46.28
CA PRO A 3 40.15 34.41 -46.26
C PRO A 3 39.77 33.92 -47.67
N GLN A 4 39.98 32.64 -47.98
CA GLN A 4 39.38 32.00 -49.14
C GLN A 4 38.26 31.04 -48.74
N ALA A 5 37.07 31.38 -49.22
CA ALA A 5 35.90 30.56 -49.38
C ALA A 5 36.05 29.64 -50.61
N THR A 6 35.19 28.61 -50.69
CA THR A 6 34.23 28.29 -51.79
C THR A 6 33.77 26.82 -51.63
N SER A 7 32.47 26.53 -51.46
CA SER A 7 31.41 26.39 -52.51
C SER A 7 31.64 25.14 -53.39
N SER A 8 30.71 24.24 -53.72
CA SER A 8 29.26 24.25 -53.99
C SER A 8 28.73 22.78 -53.97
N TYR A 9 27.49 22.45 -53.59
CA TYR A 9 26.30 22.19 -54.46
C TYR A 9 26.62 21.46 -55.77
N THR A 10 26.02 20.32 -56.14
CA THR A 10 24.58 20.05 -56.45
C THR A 10 24.24 18.54 -56.50
N ASP A 11 23.00 18.18 -56.08
CA ASP A 11 21.90 17.51 -56.84
C ASP A 11 22.26 16.55 -58.00
N ASP A 12 21.57 15.46 -58.36
CA ASP A 12 20.29 14.79 -58.08
C ASP A 12 20.46 13.38 -58.71
N GLU A 13 19.79 12.33 -58.21
CA GLU A 13 18.97 11.43 -59.06
C GLU A 13 18.36 10.27 -58.27
N GLU A 14 17.15 9.95 -58.69
CA GLU A 14 16.10 9.24 -57.99
C GLU A 14 15.86 7.85 -58.64
N VAL A 15 15.14 6.99 -57.91
CA VAL A 15 14.33 5.83 -58.35
C VAL A 15 14.99 4.44 -58.43
N GLY A 16 14.51 3.55 -57.56
CA GLY A 16 14.63 2.09 -57.68
C GLY A 16 13.84 1.33 -56.62
N LEU A 17 12.56 1.06 -56.90
CA LEU A 17 11.55 0.36 -56.08
C LEU A 17 11.93 -1.08 -55.67
N GLY A 18 11.68 -1.47 -54.40
CA GLY A 18 11.63 -2.87 -53.95
C GLY A 18 11.65 -3.07 -52.42
N GLN A 19 10.49 -3.41 -51.82
CA GLN A 19 10.24 -3.68 -50.38
C GLN A 19 10.98 -4.92 -49.80
N PRO A 20 10.88 -5.29 -48.48
CA PRO A 20 10.31 -4.62 -47.29
C PRO A 20 11.27 -4.51 -46.08
N LEU A 21 10.86 -3.72 -45.06
CA LEU A 21 11.54 -3.57 -43.77
C LEU A 21 11.90 -4.93 -43.11
N ARG A 22 13.19 -5.15 -42.84
CA ARG A 22 13.64 -6.15 -41.85
C ARG A 22 13.92 -5.47 -40.52
N THR A 23 13.11 -5.87 -39.55
CA THR A 23 13.25 -5.58 -38.13
C THR A 23 14.58 -6.11 -37.58
N LEU A 24 15.27 -5.28 -36.79
CA LEU A 24 16.49 -5.62 -36.06
C LEU A 24 16.16 -6.60 -34.92
N PRO A 25 16.84 -7.76 -34.80
CA PRO A 25 16.70 -8.67 -33.68
C PRO A 25 17.81 -8.43 -32.64
N ALA A 26 17.49 -7.84 -31.49
CA ALA A 26 18.34 -7.90 -30.28
C ALA A 26 17.63 -7.37 -29.01
N VAL A 27 16.33 -7.65 -28.81
CA VAL A 27 15.63 -7.38 -27.54
C VAL A 27 15.11 -8.67 -26.88
N GLN A 28 15.45 -9.84 -27.43
CA GLN A 28 14.92 -11.12 -26.94
C GLN A 28 15.82 -11.88 -25.95
N ASP A 29 17.08 -11.48 -25.75
CA ASP A 29 18.02 -12.32 -24.97
C ASP A 29 18.37 -11.79 -23.55
N THR A 30 17.73 -10.74 -23.05
CA THR A 30 18.05 -10.20 -21.70
C THR A 30 16.95 -10.43 -20.66
N LEU A 31 15.93 -11.26 -20.95
CA LEU A 31 14.89 -11.63 -19.98
C LEU A 31 14.74 -13.14 -19.73
N ALA A 32 15.51 -13.98 -20.42
CA ALA A 32 15.46 -15.44 -20.27
C ALA A 32 16.35 -16.00 -19.13
N GLY A 33 17.04 -15.16 -18.36
CA GLY A 33 18.09 -15.62 -17.44
C GLY A 33 17.75 -15.76 -15.95
N VAL A 34 16.62 -15.22 -15.44
CA VAL A 34 16.51 -15.00 -13.97
C VAL A 34 15.45 -15.85 -13.25
N VAL A 35 14.47 -16.44 -13.91
CA VAL A 35 13.55 -17.37 -13.22
C VAL A 35 13.14 -18.46 -14.20
N GLY A 36 13.72 -19.65 -14.06
CA GLY A 36 13.43 -20.84 -14.86
C GLY A 36 12.02 -21.40 -14.64
N ILE A 37 11.00 -20.65 -15.05
CA ILE A 37 9.63 -21.12 -15.23
C ILE A 37 9.19 -20.60 -16.60
N SER A 38 9.08 -21.51 -17.58
CA SER A 38 8.56 -21.16 -18.90
C SER A 38 7.17 -20.54 -18.75
N LEU A 39 6.90 -19.45 -19.49
CA LEU A 39 5.57 -18.81 -19.61
C LEU A 39 4.46 -19.84 -19.87
N ASP A 40 4.84 -20.93 -20.52
CA ASP A 40 4.01 -22.08 -20.86
C ASP A 40 3.51 -22.85 -19.62
N ALA A 41 4.26 -22.87 -18.51
CA ALA A 41 3.86 -23.54 -17.26
C ALA A 41 2.83 -22.70 -16.48
N ALA A 42 3.01 -21.38 -16.41
CA ALA A 42 2.09 -20.48 -15.72
C ALA A 42 0.71 -20.42 -16.40
N VAL A 43 0.68 -20.44 -17.74
CA VAL A 43 -0.56 -20.46 -18.52
C VAL A 43 -1.31 -21.79 -18.33
N ARG A 44 -0.59 -22.93 -18.33
CA ARG A 44 -1.20 -24.25 -18.11
C ARG A 44 -1.82 -24.39 -16.71
N THR A 45 -1.17 -23.86 -15.66
CA THR A 45 -1.71 -23.90 -14.30
C THR A 45 -2.91 -22.97 -14.10
N GLY A 46 -2.89 -21.78 -14.72
CA GLY A 46 -3.99 -20.81 -14.61
C GLY A 46 -5.26 -21.24 -15.34
N VAL A 47 -5.13 -21.88 -16.49
CA VAL A 47 -6.27 -22.31 -17.31
C VAL A 47 -6.92 -23.60 -16.77
N ALA A 48 -6.12 -24.53 -16.22
CA ALA A 48 -6.63 -25.78 -15.65
C ALA A 48 -7.53 -25.58 -14.41
N LEU A 49 -7.36 -24.47 -13.67
CA LEU A 49 -8.18 -24.15 -12.50
C LEU A 49 -9.53 -23.51 -12.85
N ALA A 50 -9.71 -23.01 -14.07
CA ALA A 50 -10.91 -22.25 -14.46
C ALA A 50 -12.00 -23.12 -15.13
N PHE A 51 -11.66 -24.28 -15.72
CA PHE A 51 -12.60 -25.03 -16.56
C PHE A 51 -12.75 -26.52 -16.24
N GLY A 52 -12.13 -27.03 -15.18
CA GLY A 52 -12.34 -28.42 -14.73
C GLY A 52 -11.82 -29.52 -15.66
N GLU A 53 -11.38 -29.19 -16.87
CA GLU A 53 -10.66 -30.06 -17.81
C GLU A 53 -9.53 -29.28 -18.49
N ILE A 54 -8.48 -29.99 -18.91
CA ILE A 54 -7.29 -29.41 -19.56
C ILE A 54 -7.65 -29.13 -21.04
N PRO A 55 -7.68 -27.86 -21.49
CA PRO A 55 -8.03 -27.56 -22.87
C PRO A 55 -6.93 -27.99 -23.84
N THR A 56 -7.34 -28.24 -25.08
CA THR A 56 -6.41 -28.61 -26.15
C THR A 56 -5.55 -27.41 -26.56
N PRO A 57 -4.35 -27.65 -27.14
CA PRO A 57 -3.44 -26.57 -27.56
C PRO A 57 -4.07 -25.53 -28.50
N SER A 58 -5.05 -25.95 -29.32
CA SER A 58 -5.77 -25.07 -30.26
C SER A 58 -6.71 -24.08 -29.55
N GLU A 59 -7.37 -24.53 -28.48
CA GLU A 59 -8.30 -23.73 -27.68
C GLU A 59 -7.55 -22.67 -26.85
N ALA A 60 -6.38 -23.02 -26.33
CA ALA A 60 -5.50 -22.10 -25.61
C ALA A 60 -4.99 -20.95 -26.50
N ILE A 61 -4.68 -21.23 -27.77
CA ILE A 61 -4.20 -20.22 -28.73
C ILE A 61 -5.32 -19.25 -29.13
N THR A 62 -6.54 -19.76 -29.29
CA THR A 62 -7.71 -18.94 -29.66
C THR A 62 -8.14 -18.03 -28.49
N ALA A 63 -8.11 -18.54 -27.26
CA ALA A 63 -8.35 -17.75 -26.06
C ALA A 63 -7.26 -16.69 -25.84
N GLY A 64 -5.98 -17.04 -26.05
CA GLY A 64 -4.85 -16.13 -25.89
C GLY A 64 -4.87 -14.93 -26.84
N LYS A 65 -5.40 -15.09 -28.07
CA LYS A 65 -5.51 -14.00 -29.05
C LYS A 65 -6.61 -12.98 -28.73
N SER A 66 -7.69 -13.40 -28.08
CA SER A 66 -8.76 -12.50 -27.63
C SER A 66 -8.31 -11.67 -26.40
N TRP A 67 -7.53 -12.29 -25.50
CA TRP A 67 -7.00 -11.63 -24.31
C TRP A 67 -5.87 -10.62 -24.59
N MET A 68 -5.09 -10.82 -25.65
CA MET A 68 -3.92 -9.98 -25.94
C MET A 68 -4.28 -8.58 -26.47
N LEU A 69 -5.49 -8.41 -27.02
CA LEU A 69 -5.98 -7.11 -27.53
C LEU A 69 -6.61 -6.22 -26.44
N THR A 70 -6.89 -6.74 -25.24
CA THR A 70 -7.40 -5.95 -24.11
C THR A 70 -6.28 -5.42 -23.20
N ILE A 71 -5.05 -5.90 -23.40
CA ILE A 71 -3.92 -5.65 -22.48
C ILE A 71 -3.07 -4.43 -22.88
N THR A 72 -3.24 -3.85 -24.07
CA THR A 72 -2.50 -2.62 -24.42
C THR A 72 -2.99 -1.37 -23.68
N ASP A 73 -4.23 -1.36 -23.17
CA ASP A 73 -4.74 -0.26 -22.32
C ASP A 73 -4.54 -0.50 -20.81
N SER A 74 -4.21 -1.72 -20.38
CA SER A 74 -4.08 -2.08 -18.96
C SER A 74 -2.63 -2.08 -18.44
N PHE A 75 -1.63 -1.84 -19.29
CA PHE A 75 -0.23 -1.81 -18.86
C PHE A 75 0.19 -0.52 -18.15
N LEU A 76 -0.63 0.55 -18.18
CA LEU A 76 -0.45 1.72 -17.32
C LEU A 76 -1.04 1.57 -15.91
N ALA A 77 -1.79 0.50 -15.64
CA ALA A 77 -2.47 0.28 -14.35
C ALA A 77 -1.75 -0.74 -13.43
N CYS A 78 -0.54 -1.17 -13.78
CA CYS A 78 0.20 -2.16 -12.98
C CYS A 78 1.12 -1.48 -11.94
N THR A 79 0.56 -0.58 -11.14
CA THR A 79 1.05 -0.28 -9.79
C THR A 79 0.09 -0.96 -8.81
N PHE A 80 0.10 -2.30 -8.80
CA PHE A 80 -0.62 -3.06 -7.78
C PHE A 80 -0.03 -2.70 -6.41
N SER A 81 -0.81 -1.97 -5.61
CA SER A 81 -0.54 -1.72 -4.20
C SER A 81 -0.21 -3.05 -3.52
N VAL A 82 0.82 -3.00 -2.68
CA VAL A 82 1.43 -4.10 -1.92
C VAL A 82 0.39 -4.89 -1.09
N ARG A 83 -0.82 -4.35 -0.88
CA ARG A 83 -1.84 -4.95 -0.02
C ARG A 83 -2.55 -6.18 -0.58
N GLN A 84 -2.64 -6.37 -1.89
CA GLN A 84 -3.28 -7.59 -2.43
C GLN A 84 -2.45 -8.87 -2.15
N TYR A 85 -1.16 -8.71 -1.83
CA TYR A 85 -0.30 -9.82 -1.40
C TYR A 85 -0.43 -10.19 0.09
N HIS A 86 -0.93 -9.29 0.94
CA HIS A 86 -1.25 -9.64 2.34
C HIS A 86 -2.43 -10.61 2.44
N PHE A 87 -3.31 -10.60 1.44
CA PHE A 87 -4.49 -11.46 1.36
C PHE A 87 -4.15 -12.94 1.12
N LEU A 88 -3.00 -13.25 0.50
CA LEU A 88 -2.64 -14.59 0.02
C LEU A 88 -1.72 -15.40 0.95
N LEU A 89 -1.18 -14.81 2.02
CA LEU A 89 -0.14 -15.45 2.85
C LEU A 89 -0.61 -16.03 4.20
N GLY A 90 -1.92 -16.04 4.51
CA GLY A 90 -2.44 -16.75 5.68
C GLY A 90 -1.87 -16.32 7.03
N ILE A 91 -1.27 -15.13 7.13
CA ILE A 91 -0.78 -14.59 8.40
C ILE A 91 -2.02 -14.21 9.23
N PRO A 92 -2.20 -14.74 10.45
CA PRO A 92 -3.33 -14.36 11.30
C PRO A 92 -3.27 -12.84 11.58
N TYR A 93 -4.25 -12.15 11.01
CA TYR A 93 -4.54 -10.73 11.13
C TYR A 93 -4.68 -10.30 12.59
N LEU A 94 -3.56 -9.90 13.18
CA LEU A 94 -3.50 -9.08 14.38
C LEU A 94 -2.33 -8.10 14.14
N CYS A 95 -2.69 -6.91 13.68
CA CYS A 95 -1.95 -5.66 13.48
C CYS A 95 -0.44 -5.68 13.20
N PRO A 96 -0.09 -5.15 12.01
CA PRO A 96 0.67 -3.92 11.93
C PRO A 96 -0.12 -2.88 11.15
N MET A 97 -1.04 -2.23 11.82
CA MET A 97 -1.65 -0.97 11.40
C MET A 97 -1.41 0.00 12.54
N ASN A 98 -1.07 1.21 12.19
CA ASN A 98 -1.03 2.29 13.12
C ASN A 98 -2.45 2.84 13.32
N PHE A 99 -2.89 2.96 14.57
CA PHE A 99 -4.29 3.24 14.89
C PHE A 99 -4.59 4.73 15.07
N LEU A 100 -3.60 5.54 15.44
CA LEU A 100 -3.79 6.92 15.87
C LEU A 100 -4.32 7.78 14.72
N ALA A 101 -3.75 7.68 13.51
CA ALA A 101 -4.23 8.44 12.36
C ALA A 101 -5.68 8.06 12.00
N HIS A 102 -6.00 6.77 11.92
CA HIS A 102 -7.37 6.32 11.62
C HIS A 102 -8.38 6.83 12.66
N LEU A 103 -8.03 6.72 13.95
CA LEU A 103 -8.88 7.22 15.04
C LEU A 103 -9.06 8.74 14.96
N LEU A 104 -7.98 9.50 14.74
CA LEU A 104 -8.02 10.96 14.60
C LEU A 104 -8.88 11.39 13.41
N LEU A 105 -8.87 10.65 12.31
CA LEU A 105 -9.57 11.02 11.09
C LEU A 105 -11.06 10.64 11.10
N SER A 106 -11.58 10.07 12.19
CA SER A 106 -12.98 9.62 12.28
C SER A 106 -13.65 9.87 13.64
N TYR A 107 -13.00 10.61 14.54
CA TYR A 107 -13.42 10.77 15.94
C TYR A 107 -14.78 11.45 16.19
N GLU A 108 -15.36 12.11 15.19
CA GLU A 108 -16.60 12.87 15.34
C GLU A 108 -17.85 11.98 15.43
N GLU A 109 -17.79 10.76 14.91
CA GLU A 109 -18.88 9.78 14.97
C GLU A 109 -18.37 8.43 15.51
N GLU A 110 -18.95 7.95 16.61
CA GLU A 110 -18.49 6.71 17.25
C GLU A 110 -18.56 5.49 16.31
N GLU A 111 -19.66 5.29 15.59
CA GLU A 111 -19.78 4.14 14.68
C GLU A 111 -18.80 4.23 13.51
N LEU A 112 -18.59 5.42 12.96
CA LEU A 112 -17.61 5.68 11.90
C LEU A 112 -16.19 5.38 12.39
N LEU A 113 -15.83 5.87 13.58
CA LEU A 113 -14.57 5.58 14.25
C LEU A 113 -14.36 4.08 14.43
N ILE A 114 -15.38 3.39 14.95
CA ILE A 114 -15.29 1.95 15.18
C ILE A 114 -15.13 1.19 13.87
N GLY A 115 -15.87 1.55 12.83
CA GLY A 115 -15.66 0.97 11.51
C GLY A 115 -14.25 1.21 10.98
N ASN A 116 -13.71 2.43 11.16
CA ASN A 116 -12.37 2.78 10.69
C ASN A 116 -11.27 2.02 11.46
N PHE A 117 -11.45 1.87 12.78
CA PHE A 117 -10.60 1.04 13.63
C PHE A 117 -10.66 -0.45 13.23
N LEU A 118 -11.84 -0.93 12.82
CA LEU A 118 -12.07 -2.34 12.45
C LEU A 118 -11.71 -2.66 11.00
N GLY A 119 -11.28 -1.70 10.18
CA GLY A 119 -11.22 -1.83 8.72
C GLY A 119 -10.52 -3.09 8.19
N ASP A 120 -9.26 -3.31 8.58
CA ASP A 120 -8.48 -4.51 8.24
C ASP A 120 -9.03 -5.81 8.85
N PHE A 121 -9.90 -5.68 9.84
CA PHE A 121 -10.48 -6.79 10.57
C PHE A 121 -11.89 -7.12 10.12
N VAL A 122 -12.43 -6.49 9.07
CA VAL A 122 -13.76 -6.78 8.53
C VAL A 122 -13.61 -7.28 7.10
N ARG A 123 -13.97 -8.56 6.88
CA ARG A 123 -14.02 -9.13 5.52
C ARG A 123 -15.20 -8.52 4.76
N ASN A 124 -15.08 -8.47 3.43
CA ASN A 124 -16.18 -7.99 2.57
C ASN A 124 -17.50 -8.75 2.78
N SER A 125 -17.42 -10.05 3.11
CA SER A 125 -18.60 -10.87 3.43
C SER A 125 -19.20 -10.61 4.81
N GLU A 126 -18.46 -9.97 5.71
CA GLU A 126 -18.91 -9.57 7.06
C GLU A 126 -19.53 -8.16 7.05
N LEU A 127 -19.12 -7.31 6.10
CA LEU A 127 -19.52 -5.91 6.01
C LEU A 127 -21.05 -5.68 6.04
N PRO A 128 -21.89 -6.41 5.26
CA PRO A 128 -23.34 -6.17 5.25
C PRO A 128 -24.05 -6.49 6.58
N LYS A 129 -23.36 -7.16 7.53
CA LYS A 129 -23.91 -7.55 8.84
C LYS A 129 -23.71 -6.47 9.91
N LEU A 130 -22.96 -5.41 9.61
CA LEU A 130 -22.63 -4.33 10.52
C LEU A 130 -23.63 -3.18 10.39
N SER A 131 -23.69 -2.29 11.37
CA SER A 131 -24.50 -1.07 11.25
C SER A 131 -23.99 -0.21 10.10
N THR A 132 -24.84 0.67 9.56
CA THR A 132 -24.47 1.54 8.44
C THR A 132 -23.30 2.46 8.80
N GLY A 133 -23.23 2.99 10.02
CA GLY A 133 -22.11 3.81 10.49
C GLY A 133 -20.79 3.05 10.51
N ILE A 134 -20.79 1.81 11.03
CA ILE A 134 -19.59 0.95 11.04
C ILE A 134 -19.20 0.56 9.61
N GLN A 135 -20.16 0.29 8.73
CA GLN A 135 -19.87 0.01 7.32
C GLN A 135 -19.16 1.19 6.65
N ARG A 136 -19.65 2.42 6.85
CA ARG A 136 -18.98 3.64 6.36
C ARG A 136 -17.58 3.77 6.93
N GLY A 137 -17.37 3.46 8.21
CA GLY A 137 -16.05 3.51 8.83
C GLY A 137 -15.07 2.52 8.18
N VAL A 138 -15.50 1.30 7.88
CA VAL A 138 -14.66 0.31 7.17
C VAL A 138 -14.32 0.78 5.76
N GLN A 139 -15.26 1.43 5.08
CA GLN A 139 -15.01 2.03 3.77
C GLN A 139 -14.01 3.19 3.87
N LEU A 140 -14.14 4.04 4.89
CA LEU A 140 -13.21 5.14 5.16
C LEU A 140 -11.79 4.63 5.43
N HIS A 141 -11.62 3.56 6.21
CA HIS A 141 -10.31 2.93 6.43
C HIS A 141 -9.64 2.58 5.10
N ARG A 142 -10.35 1.85 4.25
CA ARG A 142 -9.83 1.42 2.94
C ARG A 142 -9.55 2.59 2.02
N HIS A 143 -10.36 3.65 2.10
CA HIS A 143 -10.14 4.90 1.38
C HIS A 143 -8.85 5.58 1.81
N ILE A 144 -8.66 5.76 3.13
CA ILE A 144 -7.43 6.30 3.72
C ILE A 144 -6.20 5.50 3.25
N ASP A 145 -6.26 4.18 3.33
CA ASP A 145 -5.12 3.34 2.95
C ASP A 145 -4.82 3.40 1.45
N THR A 146 -5.86 3.36 0.62
CA THR A 146 -5.71 3.47 -0.84
C THR A 146 -5.10 4.81 -1.22
N TYR A 147 -5.60 5.89 -0.62
CA TYR A 147 -5.07 7.23 -0.84
C TYR A 147 -3.61 7.33 -0.38
N THR A 148 -3.29 6.81 0.80
CA THR A 148 -1.95 6.78 1.38
C THR A 148 -0.97 6.03 0.47
N ASP A 149 -1.33 4.83 0.02
CA ASP A 149 -0.51 4.00 -0.86
C ASP A 149 -0.23 4.65 -2.22
N GLN A 150 -1.19 5.40 -2.75
CA GLN A 150 -1.08 6.08 -4.03
C GLN A 150 -0.41 7.44 -3.94
N HIS A 151 -0.23 7.99 -2.73
CA HIS A 151 0.28 9.34 -2.56
C HIS A 151 1.77 9.44 -2.95
N PRO A 152 2.16 10.37 -3.87
CA PRO A 152 3.53 10.47 -4.36
C PRO A 152 4.59 10.65 -3.26
N SER A 153 4.30 11.44 -2.21
CA SER A 153 5.22 11.59 -1.09
C SER A 153 5.41 10.31 -0.30
N VAL A 154 4.36 9.52 -0.10
CA VAL A 154 4.41 8.24 0.63
C VAL A 154 5.19 7.21 -0.17
N SER A 155 5.03 7.19 -1.49
CA SER A 155 5.86 6.36 -2.38
C SER A 155 7.35 6.69 -2.25
N ARG A 156 7.72 7.98 -2.15
CA ARG A 156 9.10 8.41 -1.88
C ARG A 156 9.61 7.94 -0.52
N GLY A 157 8.82 8.13 0.54
CA GLY A 157 9.18 7.64 1.89
C GLY A 157 9.37 6.13 1.94
N THR A 158 8.48 5.38 1.29
CA THR A 158 8.56 3.92 1.20
C THR A 158 9.83 3.49 0.48
N ARG A 159 10.25 4.20 -0.57
CA ARG A 159 11.49 3.91 -1.31
C ARG A 159 12.74 4.07 -0.46
N LEU A 160 12.80 5.07 0.43
CA LEU A 160 13.91 5.26 1.37
C LEU A 160 14.08 4.02 2.27
N LEU A 161 12.96 3.49 2.76
CA LEU A 161 12.93 2.33 3.66
C LEU A 161 13.07 0.99 2.92
N HIS A 162 12.71 0.93 1.64
CA HIS A 162 12.72 -0.30 0.84
C HIS A 162 14.12 -0.93 0.74
N VAL A 163 15.18 -0.14 0.82
CA VAL A 163 16.57 -0.63 0.79
C VAL A 163 16.83 -1.67 1.89
N ARG A 164 16.33 -1.44 3.11
CA ARG A 164 16.53 -2.34 4.27
C ARG A 164 15.32 -3.21 4.56
N HIS A 165 14.12 -2.64 4.46
CA HIS A 165 12.89 -3.27 4.94
C HIS A 165 12.11 -4.01 3.84
N ARG A 166 12.51 -3.85 2.56
CA ARG A 166 11.95 -4.57 1.40
C ARG A 166 10.41 -4.47 1.39
N LYS A 167 9.74 -5.62 1.29
CA LYS A 167 8.28 -5.74 1.30
C LYS A 167 7.60 -5.22 2.58
N TYR A 168 8.35 -4.96 3.66
CA TYR A 168 7.81 -4.37 4.88
C TYR A 168 8.02 -2.85 4.98
N ALA A 169 8.61 -2.22 3.96
CA ALA A 169 8.84 -0.77 3.99
C ALA A 169 7.55 0.04 4.18
N GLY A 170 6.47 -0.34 3.48
CA GLY A 170 5.17 0.35 3.60
C GLY A 170 4.62 0.28 5.03
N VAL A 171 4.63 -0.91 5.63
CA VAL A 171 4.13 -1.09 7.00
C VAL A 171 5.04 -0.46 8.06
N VAL A 172 6.36 -0.43 7.82
CA VAL A 172 7.29 0.31 8.69
C VAL A 172 7.01 1.81 8.61
N LEU A 173 6.75 2.33 7.41
CA LEU A 173 6.40 3.73 7.20
C LEU A 173 5.07 4.08 7.88
N ASP A 174 4.06 3.24 7.71
CA ASP A 174 2.74 3.39 8.36
C ASP A 174 2.91 3.48 9.88
N ILE A 175 3.63 2.53 10.50
CA ILE A 175 3.95 2.53 11.94
C ILE A 175 4.73 3.79 12.36
N TYR A 176 5.56 4.33 11.47
CA TYR A 176 6.30 5.55 11.76
C TYR A 176 5.47 6.82 11.62
N PHE A 177 4.43 6.82 10.78
CA PHE A 177 3.56 7.97 10.61
C PHE A 177 2.72 8.30 11.83
N ASP A 178 2.23 7.35 12.65
CA ASP A 178 1.60 7.74 13.93
C ASP A 178 2.61 8.27 14.93
N TYR A 179 3.86 7.78 14.91
CA TYR A 179 4.91 8.38 15.73
C TYR A 179 5.12 9.85 15.35
N LEU A 180 5.20 10.15 14.04
CA LEU A 180 5.30 11.52 13.55
C LEU A 180 4.01 12.33 13.82
N LEU A 181 2.83 11.71 13.74
CA LEU A 181 1.57 12.35 14.10
C LEU A 181 1.54 12.73 15.58
N ALA A 182 1.99 11.84 16.46
CA ALA A 182 2.12 12.12 17.88
C ALA A 182 3.17 13.20 18.15
N LYS A 183 4.32 13.16 17.47
CA LYS A 183 5.36 14.21 17.53
C LYS A 183 4.81 15.58 17.12
N HIS A 184 3.95 15.62 16.10
CA HIS A 184 3.30 16.84 15.59
C HIS A 184 1.87 17.03 16.07
N TRP A 185 1.51 16.48 17.23
CA TRP A 185 0.13 16.47 17.69
C TRP A 185 -0.45 17.88 17.84
N SER A 186 0.34 18.85 18.29
CA SER A 186 -0.10 20.25 18.43
C SER A 186 -0.49 20.90 17.09
N ARG A 187 -0.06 20.35 15.96
CA ARG A 187 -0.37 20.84 14.61
C ARG A 187 -1.57 20.14 13.99
N PHE A 188 -1.71 18.84 14.21
CA PHE A 188 -2.68 18.01 13.48
C PHE A 188 -3.80 17.45 14.34
N GLY A 189 -3.55 17.23 15.63
CA GLY A 189 -4.51 16.74 16.58
C GLY A 189 -5.38 17.85 17.17
N SER A 190 -6.41 17.42 17.90
CA SER A 190 -7.24 18.30 18.72
C SER A 190 -6.97 18.02 20.20
N GLY A 191 -6.80 19.08 20.99
CA GLY A 191 -6.60 18.98 22.43
C GLY A 191 -5.33 18.21 22.85
N ASN A 192 -5.38 17.59 24.03
CA ASN A 192 -4.26 16.83 24.57
C ASN A 192 -4.29 15.38 24.07
N LEU A 193 -3.14 14.87 23.58
CA LEU A 193 -3.02 13.51 23.05
C LEU A 193 -3.40 12.42 24.07
N ARG A 194 -3.05 12.59 25.36
CA ARG A 194 -3.42 11.62 26.39
C ARG A 194 -4.94 11.57 26.59
N THR A 195 -5.59 12.73 26.63
CA THR A 195 -7.05 12.79 26.73
C THR A 195 -7.69 12.14 25.49
N PHE A 196 -7.21 12.50 24.30
CA PHE A 196 -7.69 11.92 23.04
C PHE A 196 -7.58 10.38 23.05
N THR A 197 -6.41 9.83 23.36
CA THR A 197 -6.21 8.37 23.36
C THR A 197 -7.08 7.66 24.41
N GLN A 198 -7.29 8.27 25.57
CA GLN A 198 -8.21 7.76 26.59
C GLN A 198 -9.67 7.74 26.10
N ASP A 199 -10.11 8.80 25.43
CA ASP A 199 -11.45 8.88 24.82
C ASP A 199 -11.61 7.79 23.75
N MET A 200 -10.59 7.57 22.92
CA MET A 200 -10.62 6.50 21.90
C MET A 200 -10.75 5.13 22.57
N TYR A 201 -10.02 4.87 23.65
CA TYR A 201 -10.14 3.62 24.39
C TYR A 201 -11.51 3.42 25.04
N ALA A 202 -12.12 4.49 25.56
CA ALA A 202 -13.47 4.43 26.11
C ALA A 202 -14.50 4.03 25.04
N ILE A 203 -14.41 4.64 23.85
CA ILE A 203 -15.28 4.33 22.71
C ILE A 203 -15.04 2.89 22.24
N ILE A 204 -13.77 2.48 22.05
CA ILE A 204 -13.43 1.10 21.67
C ILE A 204 -13.96 0.08 22.69
N GLY A 205 -13.82 0.37 23.99
CA GLY A 205 -14.33 -0.46 25.08
C GLY A 205 -15.86 -0.59 25.06
N LYS A 206 -16.58 0.50 24.77
CA LYS A 206 -18.04 0.52 24.64
C LYS A 206 -18.54 -0.42 23.54
N PHE A 207 -17.85 -0.50 22.40
CA PHE A 207 -18.24 -1.33 21.26
C PHE A 207 -17.64 -2.75 21.29
N LEU A 208 -16.79 -3.07 22.26
CA LEU A 208 -16.13 -4.37 22.38
C LEU A 208 -17.07 -5.59 22.24
N PRO A 209 -18.31 -5.60 22.79
CA PRO A 209 -19.24 -6.72 22.63
C PRO A 209 -19.69 -6.98 21.19
N GLN A 210 -19.56 -5.99 20.30
CA GLN A 210 -19.96 -6.08 18.89
C GLN A 210 -18.81 -6.54 17.98
N PHE A 211 -17.58 -6.63 18.52
CA PHE A 211 -16.41 -6.94 17.72
C PHE A 211 -16.38 -8.42 17.31
N PRO A 212 -15.81 -8.75 16.13
CA PRO A 212 -15.50 -10.12 15.80
C PRO A 212 -14.62 -10.75 16.89
N SER A 213 -14.87 -12.03 17.22
CA SER A 213 -14.21 -12.72 18.35
C SER A 213 -12.68 -12.71 18.28
N ARG A 214 -12.10 -12.63 17.08
CA ARG A 214 -10.65 -12.46 16.87
C ARG A 214 -10.11 -11.13 17.42
N ILE A 215 -10.89 -10.06 17.34
CA ILE A 215 -10.52 -8.70 17.72
C ILE A 215 -10.77 -8.47 19.20
N ALA A 216 -11.93 -8.94 19.69
CA ALA A 216 -12.30 -8.85 21.08
C ALA A 216 -11.24 -9.43 22.05
N LYS A 217 -10.42 -10.37 21.58
CA LYS A 217 -9.34 -10.99 22.37
C LYS A 217 -8.10 -10.11 22.59
N PHE A 218 -7.78 -9.19 21.69
CA PHE A 218 -6.56 -8.38 21.83
C PHE A 218 -6.82 -6.96 22.33
N VAL A 219 -8.02 -6.42 22.09
CA VAL A 219 -8.39 -5.06 22.49
C VAL A 219 -8.19 -4.81 23.99
N PRO A 220 -8.54 -5.73 24.92
CA PRO A 220 -8.22 -5.54 26.34
C PRO A 220 -6.73 -5.32 26.61
N ASN A 221 -5.86 -6.06 25.92
CA ASN A 221 -4.41 -5.88 26.04
C ASN A 221 -3.95 -4.57 25.40
N MET A 222 -4.56 -4.15 24.30
CA MET A 222 -4.26 -2.86 23.65
C MET A 222 -4.56 -1.68 24.58
N ILE A 223 -5.70 -1.73 25.29
CA ILE A 223 -6.12 -0.71 26.25
C ILE A 223 -5.22 -0.76 27.50
N ALA A 224 -5.03 -1.94 28.10
CA ALA A 224 -4.26 -2.10 29.32
C ALA A 224 -2.78 -1.68 29.17
N ASP A 225 -2.20 -1.91 27.99
CA ASP A 225 -0.82 -1.53 27.68
C ASP A 225 -0.70 -0.11 27.09
N ASP A 226 -1.77 0.65 26.90
CA ASP A 226 -1.73 2.02 26.35
C ASP A 226 -0.91 2.12 25.04
N TRP A 227 -1.24 1.27 24.06
CA TRP A 227 -0.51 1.19 22.78
C TRP A 227 -0.46 2.53 22.03
N LEU A 228 -1.53 3.32 22.07
CA LEU A 228 -1.64 4.60 21.38
C LEU A 228 -0.71 5.66 21.98
N MET A 229 -0.48 5.65 23.29
CA MET A 229 0.54 6.53 23.88
C MET A 229 1.95 5.96 23.74
N LYS A 230 2.13 4.64 23.74
CA LYS A 230 3.46 4.04 23.61
C LYS A 230 4.10 4.36 22.26
N CYS A 231 3.33 4.45 21.18
CA CYS A 231 3.88 4.79 19.85
C CYS A 231 4.41 6.24 19.74
N THR A 232 4.34 7.05 20.81
CA THR A 232 4.92 8.41 20.86
C THR A 232 6.42 8.47 21.13
N ALA A 233 7.05 7.34 21.45
CA ALA A 233 8.47 7.26 21.75
C ALA A 233 9.15 6.11 21.00
N TYR A 234 10.44 6.24 20.69
CA TYR A 234 11.19 5.18 20.02
C TYR A 234 11.16 3.84 20.79
N ALA A 235 11.19 3.87 22.13
CA ALA A 235 11.06 2.65 22.94
C ALA A 235 9.74 1.92 22.69
N GLY A 236 8.64 2.66 22.44
CA GLY A 236 7.38 2.04 22.06
C GLY A 236 7.36 1.57 20.61
N LEU A 237 8.05 2.26 19.69
CA LEU A 237 8.29 1.75 18.34
C LEU A 237 9.05 0.42 18.35
N GLU A 238 10.11 0.29 19.17
CA GLU A 238 10.84 -0.97 19.33
C GLU A 238 9.92 -2.10 19.79
N GLU A 239 9.05 -1.85 20.78
CA GLU A 239 8.09 -2.83 21.27
C GLU A 239 7.06 -3.22 20.19
N THR A 240 6.54 -2.23 19.44
CA THR A 240 5.63 -2.45 18.32
C THR A 240 6.28 -3.31 17.24
N PHE A 241 7.50 -2.99 16.81
CA PHE A 241 8.22 -3.78 15.82
C PHE A 241 8.60 -5.17 16.34
N ARG A 242 8.96 -5.31 17.62
CA ARG A 242 9.23 -6.62 18.25
C ARG A 242 8.00 -7.52 18.22
N ARG A 243 6.81 -6.97 18.46
CA ARG A 243 5.54 -7.72 18.35
C ARG A 243 5.25 -8.10 16.90
N LEU A 244 5.45 -7.17 15.96
CA LEU A 244 5.28 -7.42 14.54
C LEU A 244 6.20 -8.53 14.04
N ARG A 245 7.48 -8.53 14.41
CA ARG A 245 8.48 -9.54 14.01
C ARG A 245 8.00 -10.98 14.19
N LYS A 246 7.27 -11.28 15.27
CA LYS A 246 6.75 -12.62 15.58
C LYS A 246 5.80 -13.19 14.52
N ARG A 247 5.27 -12.34 13.64
CA ARG A 247 4.24 -12.66 12.64
C ARG A 247 4.76 -12.56 11.21
N LEU A 248 6.00 -12.14 11.01
CA LEU A 248 6.59 -11.95 9.69
C LEU A 248 7.25 -13.22 9.17
N SER A 249 7.11 -13.47 7.87
CA SER A 249 7.84 -14.54 7.17
C SER A 249 9.35 -14.27 7.03
N ARG A 250 9.78 -13.01 7.14
CA ARG A 250 11.17 -12.56 7.00
C ARG A 250 11.52 -11.56 8.12
N PRO A 251 11.52 -11.97 9.40
CA PRO A 251 11.71 -11.05 10.53
C PRO A 251 13.06 -10.31 10.52
N GLU A 252 14.06 -10.84 9.81
CA GLU A 252 15.37 -10.21 9.59
C GLU A 252 15.27 -8.84 8.89
N PHE A 253 14.23 -8.62 8.09
CA PHE A 253 13.99 -7.31 7.44
C PHE A 253 13.56 -6.22 8.43
N LEU A 254 13.34 -6.53 9.71
CA LEU A 254 13.13 -5.53 10.76
C LEU A 254 14.37 -5.35 11.67
N ASP A 255 15.52 -5.93 11.32
CA ASP A 255 16.75 -5.72 12.07
C ASP A 255 17.19 -4.25 12.00
N GLY A 256 17.38 -3.64 13.18
CA GLY A 256 17.75 -2.24 13.30
C GLY A 256 16.72 -1.24 12.77
N VAL A 257 15.43 -1.62 12.69
CA VAL A 257 14.38 -0.75 12.11
C VAL A 257 14.29 0.62 12.77
N VAL A 258 14.32 0.70 14.11
CA VAL A 258 14.25 1.99 14.81
C VAL A 258 15.48 2.84 14.55
N ALA A 259 16.68 2.25 14.56
CA ALA A 259 17.91 2.95 14.21
C ALA A 259 17.89 3.46 12.75
N ASN A 260 17.31 2.71 11.82
CA ASN A 260 17.15 3.17 10.44
C ASN A 260 16.14 4.32 10.32
N LEU A 261 15.02 4.24 11.04
CA LEU A 261 14.02 5.32 11.10
C LEU A 261 14.63 6.61 11.65
N GLN A 262 15.41 6.52 12.73
CA GLN A 262 16.14 7.67 13.29
C GLN A 262 17.12 8.27 12.28
N ALA A 263 17.89 7.44 11.59
CA ALA A 263 18.84 7.90 10.58
C ALA A 263 18.18 8.54 9.35
N GLN A 264 16.89 8.30 9.13
CA GLN A 264 16.11 8.85 8.02
C GLN A 264 15.05 9.86 8.50
N GLU A 265 15.07 10.25 9.78
CA GLU A 265 13.95 10.97 10.41
C GLU A 265 13.60 12.25 9.66
N GLU A 266 14.59 13.09 9.36
CA GLU A 266 14.38 14.38 8.68
C GLU A 266 13.68 14.18 7.32
N ALA A 267 14.14 13.22 6.52
CA ALA A 267 13.56 12.94 5.20
C ALA A 267 12.12 12.38 5.30
N LEU A 268 11.88 11.49 6.26
CA LEU A 268 10.56 10.90 6.51
C LEU A 268 9.57 11.90 7.11
N GLU A 269 10.06 12.82 7.94
CA GLU A 269 9.29 13.91 8.52
C GLU A 269 8.83 14.90 7.45
N ILE A 270 9.70 15.26 6.49
CA ILE A 270 9.31 16.05 5.31
C ILE A 270 8.21 15.35 4.52
N VAL A 271 8.35 14.04 4.29
CA VAL A 271 7.33 13.23 3.61
C VAL A 271 5.99 13.32 4.35
N PHE A 272 5.99 13.11 5.66
CA PHE A 272 4.79 13.17 6.50
C PHE A 272 4.14 14.56 6.48
N LEU A 273 4.93 15.63 6.64
CA LEU A 273 4.43 17.00 6.66
C LEU A 273 3.86 17.47 5.32
N GLN A 274 4.26 16.85 4.21
CA GLN A 274 3.65 17.05 2.90
C GLN A 274 2.37 16.23 2.74
N PHE A 275 2.38 14.97 3.16
CA PHE A 275 1.28 14.02 2.95
C PHE A 275 0.07 14.24 3.88
N PHE A 276 0.31 14.41 5.17
CA PHE A 276 -0.77 14.34 6.16
C PHE A 276 -1.83 15.44 6.00
N PRO A 277 -1.48 16.72 5.66
CA PRO A 277 -2.48 17.73 5.35
C PRO A 277 -3.41 17.33 4.18
N ASP A 278 -2.85 16.73 3.14
CA ASP A 278 -3.59 16.28 1.96
C ASP A 278 -4.54 15.14 2.34
N LEU A 279 -4.08 14.18 3.16
CA LEU A 279 -4.93 13.13 3.73
C LEU A 279 -6.11 13.69 4.54
N MET A 280 -5.85 14.68 5.42
CA MET A 280 -6.92 15.32 6.18
C MET A 280 -7.95 16.00 5.27
N GLN A 281 -7.51 16.62 4.16
CA GLN A 281 -8.40 17.22 3.18
C GLN A 281 -9.23 16.16 2.46
N GLU A 282 -8.59 15.06 2.05
CA GLU A 282 -9.26 13.93 1.40
C GLU A 282 -10.33 13.32 2.29
N VAL A 283 -10.04 13.06 3.56
CA VAL A 283 -11.03 12.52 4.51
C VAL A 283 -12.21 13.47 4.74
N ARG A 284 -11.96 14.78 4.79
CA ARG A 284 -13.04 15.79 4.85
C ARG A 284 -13.92 15.75 3.61
N ALA A 285 -13.32 15.53 2.43
CA ALA A 285 -14.08 15.40 1.17
C ALA A 285 -14.91 14.10 1.16
N PHE A 286 -14.31 12.98 1.57
CA PHE A 286 -15.00 11.70 1.71
C PHE A 286 -16.22 11.83 2.63
N SER A 287 -16.05 12.43 3.81
CA SER A 287 -17.12 12.58 4.81
C SER A 287 -18.28 13.43 4.29
N LYS A 288 -17.99 14.49 3.52
CA LYS A 288 -19.02 15.34 2.88
C LYS A 288 -19.79 14.61 1.77
N ALA A 289 -19.16 13.69 1.05
CA ALA A 289 -19.80 12.96 -0.04
C ALA A 289 -20.68 11.78 0.45
N HIS A 290 -20.48 11.34 1.70
CA HIS A 290 -21.13 10.15 2.28
C HIS A 290 -21.97 10.46 3.54
N ASN A 291 -22.25 11.75 3.78
CA ASN A 291 -23.24 12.26 4.74
C ASN A 291 -24.48 12.75 3.99
#